data_AF-A0A519WT84-F1
#
_entry.id   AF-A0A519WT84-F1
#
_cell.length_a   1.000
_cell.length_b   1.000
_cell.length_c   1.000
_cell.angle_alpha   90.00
_cell.angle_beta   90.00
_cell.angle_gamma   90.00
#
_symmetry.space_group_name_H-M   'P 1'
#
loop_
_entity.id
_entity.type
_entity.pdbx_description
1 polymer ?
#
loop_
_entity_poly.entity_id
_entity_poly.type
_entity_poly.pdbx_seq_one_letter_code
_entity_poly.pdbx_strand_id
1 'polypeptide(L)'
;MHNSKISFTLVIFSILLIASTWIGIPLNGGDKGWIYVNGPFRDFVYGIHYNLTPIWEILRIVLIGWNVVLFITPLLILTKYKRIVMHAVPAIYLLLSVVYSALIAPLCIPFLAIWIGALVYLKKQKRLFRLT
;
A
#
# COMPACT_ATOMS: atom_id res chain seq x y z
N MET A 1 1.83 25.81 20.25
CA MET A 1 2.97 25.00 19.77
C MET A 1 2.48 23.59 19.47
N HIS A 2 2.18 23.29 18.21
CA HIS A 2 1.65 21.98 17.79
C HIS A 2 2.86 21.04 17.63
N ASN A 3 3.15 20.24 18.65
CA ASN A 3 4.31 19.37 18.64
C ASN A 3 4.20 18.35 17.50
N SER A 4 4.97 18.60 16.46
CA SER A 4 5.29 17.75 15.32
C SER A 4 6.12 16.54 15.77
N LYS A 5 5.70 15.84 16.82
CA LYS A 5 6.24 14.53 17.13
C LYS A 5 5.48 13.54 16.28
N ILE A 6 5.99 13.35 15.07
CA ILE A 6 5.73 12.13 14.31
C ILE A 6 5.92 10.97 15.29
N SER A 7 4.85 10.23 15.54
CA SER A 7 4.94 9.06 16.42
C SER A 7 5.78 8.01 15.71
N PHE A 8 6.85 7.55 16.35
CA PHE A 8 7.70 6.44 15.88
C PHE A 8 6.86 5.21 15.45
N THR A 9 5.75 4.97 16.12
CA THR A 9 4.78 3.93 15.77
C THR A 9 4.14 4.12 14.39
N LEU A 10 3.85 5.37 13.97
CA LEU A 10 3.34 5.66 12.62
C LEU A 10 4.40 5.41 11.56
N VAL A 11 5.67 5.69 11.86
CA VAL A 11 6.80 5.36 10.97
C VAL A 11 6.85 3.84 10.76
N ILE A 12 6.76 3.07 11.84
CA ILE A 12 6.75 1.60 11.77
C ILE A 12 5.57 1.09 10.94
N PHE A 13 4.35 1.57 11.20
CA PHE A 13 3.18 1.17 10.41
C PHE A 13 3.35 1.49 8.93
N SER A 14 3.90 2.65 8.60
CA SER A 14 4.21 3.04 7.22
C SER A 14 5.22 2.11 6.54
N ILE A 15 6.30 1.74 7.23
CA ILE A 15 7.30 0.80 6.70
C ILE A 15 6.68 -0.59 6.49
N LEU A 16 5.88 -1.08 7.45
CA LEU A 16 5.19 -2.36 7.35
C LEU A 16 4.16 -2.38 6.23
N LEU A 17 3.44 -1.27 6.01
CA LEU A 17 2.51 -1.12 4.88
C LEU A 17 3.24 -1.22 3.54
N ILE A 18 4.41 -0.59 3.41
CA ILE A 18 5.24 -0.72 2.22
C ILE A 18 5.72 -2.16 2.05
N ALA A 19 6.28 -2.77 3.09
CA ALA A 19 6.83 -4.12 3.00
C ALA A 19 5.76 -5.16 2.60
N SER A 20 4.54 -5.00 3.12
CA SER A 20 3.44 -5.92 2.83
C SER A 20 2.91 -5.88 1.39
N THR A 21 3.28 -4.88 0.57
CA THR A 21 2.95 -4.90 -0.87
C THR A 21 3.88 -5.79 -1.70
N TRP A 22 4.99 -6.25 -1.12
CA TRP A 22 5.94 -7.16 -1.79
C TRP A 22 5.69 -8.64 -1.48
N ILE A 23 4.56 -8.97 -0.86
CA ILE A 23 4.17 -10.35 -0.62
C ILE A 23 3.76 -10.98 -1.96
N GLY A 24 4.27 -12.18 -2.22
CA GLY A 24 3.88 -12.97 -3.38
C GLY A 24 3.75 -14.46 -3.08
N ILE A 25 2.96 -15.13 -3.92
CA ILE A 25 2.73 -16.58 -3.88
C ILE A 25 3.30 -17.19 -5.17
N PRO A 26 4.04 -18.30 -5.09
CA PRO A 26 4.51 -19.01 -6.26
C PRO A 26 3.34 -19.71 -6.97
N LEU A 27 3.29 -19.60 -8.29
CA LEU A 27 2.36 -20.34 -9.14
C LEU A 27 2.95 -21.70 -9.47
N ASN A 28 2.18 -22.77 -9.22
CA ASN A 28 2.61 -24.15 -9.44
C ASN A 28 3.98 -24.47 -8.84
N GLY A 29 4.20 -24.14 -7.56
CA GLY A 29 5.49 -24.40 -6.90
C GLY A 29 6.65 -23.50 -7.33
N GLY A 30 6.42 -22.53 -8.21
CA GLY A 30 7.41 -21.54 -8.67
C GLY A 30 7.70 -21.62 -10.16
N ASP A 31 7.36 -22.74 -10.80
CA ASP A 31 7.68 -23.02 -12.21
C ASP A 31 6.95 -22.07 -13.18
N LYS A 32 5.76 -21.58 -12.79
CA LYS A 32 4.97 -20.63 -13.60
C LYS A 32 5.13 -19.18 -13.15
N GLY A 33 6.12 -18.91 -12.31
CA GLY A 33 6.39 -17.60 -11.76
C GLY A 33 5.64 -17.32 -10.46
N TRP A 34 5.50 -16.04 -10.13
CA TRP A 34 5.03 -15.57 -8.84
C TRP A 34 4.03 -14.43 -9.03
N ILE A 35 2.93 -14.45 -8.28
CA ILE A 35 1.98 -13.33 -8.21
C ILE A 35 2.33 -12.50 -6.98
N TYR A 36 2.56 -11.21 -7.18
CA TYR A 36 2.81 -10.24 -6.12
C TYR A 36 1.65 -9.25 -6.05
N VAL A 37 1.35 -8.72 -4.85
CA VAL A 37 0.44 -7.57 -4.71
C VAL A 37 0.95 -6.41 -5.57
N ASN A 38 2.26 -6.19 -5.57
CA ASN A 38 2.91 -5.17 -6.37
C ASN A 38 3.53 -5.66 -7.69
N GLY A 39 2.97 -6.70 -8.30
CA GLY A 39 3.45 -7.28 -9.56
C GLY A 39 3.70 -6.23 -10.65
N PRO A 40 2.73 -5.36 -11.00
CA PRO A 40 2.89 -4.34 -12.03
C PRO A 40 4.10 -3.41 -11.87
N PHE A 41 4.39 -2.95 -10.64
CA PHE A 41 5.53 -2.08 -10.37
C PHE A 41 6.85 -2.85 -10.41
N ARG A 42 6.88 -4.07 -9.83
CA ARG A 42 8.03 -4.96 -9.94
C ARG A 42 8.38 -5.18 -11.42
N ASP A 43 7.39 -5.54 -12.22
CA ASP A 43 7.56 -5.86 -13.64
C ASP A 43 8.02 -4.64 -14.43
N PHE A 44 7.53 -3.44 -14.09
CA PHE A 44 8.04 -2.19 -14.64
C PHE A 44 9.51 -1.95 -14.29
N VAL A 45 9.92 -2.12 -13.03
CA VAL A 45 11.31 -1.93 -12.57
C VAL A 45 12.27 -2.89 -13.28
N TYR A 46 11.84 -4.14 -13.51
CA TYR A 46 12.64 -5.16 -14.20
C TYR A 46 12.47 -5.16 -15.73
N GLY A 47 11.72 -4.22 -16.31
CA GLY A 47 11.52 -4.16 -17.77
C GLY A 47 10.76 -5.34 -18.36
N ILE A 48 9.94 -6.02 -17.54
CA ILE A 48 9.11 -7.14 -17.98
C ILE A 48 7.88 -6.57 -18.71
N HIS A 49 7.73 -6.96 -19.98
CA HIS A 49 6.61 -6.56 -20.82
C HIS A 49 5.67 -7.73 -21.05
N TYR A 50 4.37 -7.47 -20.92
CA TYR A 50 3.31 -8.44 -21.19
C TYR A 50 2.48 -7.95 -22.38
N ASN A 51 2.00 -8.89 -23.21
CA ASN A 51 1.01 -8.60 -24.25
C ASN A 51 -0.38 -8.49 -23.61
N LEU A 52 -0.62 -7.38 -22.91
CA LEU A 52 -1.89 -7.07 -22.27
C LEU A 52 -2.83 -6.33 -23.23
N THR A 53 -4.14 -6.45 -23.01
CA THR A 53 -5.10 -5.62 -23.74
C THR A 53 -4.95 -4.15 -23.32
N PRO A 54 -5.38 -3.19 -24.15
CA PRO A 54 -5.22 -1.75 -23.84
C PRO A 54 -5.79 -1.34 -22.48
N ILE A 55 -6.91 -1.94 -22.05
CA ILE A 55 -7.54 -1.65 -20.76
C ILE A 55 -6.64 -2.09 -19.59
N TRP A 56 -6.06 -3.29 -19.68
CA TRP A 56 -5.16 -3.81 -18.65
C TRP A 56 -3.86 -3.02 -18.59
N GLU A 57 -3.37 -2.51 -19.72
CA GLU A 57 -2.14 -1.72 -19.74
C GLU A 57 -2.33 -0.32 -19.15
N ILE A 58 -3.49 0.33 -19.40
CA ILE A 58 -3.85 1.57 -18.70
C ILE A 58 -3.92 1.32 -17.19
N LEU A 59 -4.59 0.24 -16.76
CA LEU A 59 -4.71 -0.08 -15.34
C LEU A 59 -3.35 -0.37 -14.70
N ARG A 60 -2.45 -1.05 -15.42
CA ARG A 60 -1.06 -1.30 -15.01
C ARG A 60 -0.30 0.01 -14.79
N ILE A 61 -0.37 0.95 -15.73
CA ILE A 61 0.29 2.27 -15.63
C ILE A 61 -0.27 3.05 -14.43
N VAL A 62 -1.59 3.04 -14.24
CA VAL A 62 -2.24 3.67 -13.08
C VAL A 62 -1.75 3.05 -11.76
N LEU A 63 -1.66 1.73 -11.69
CA LEU A 63 -1.13 1.01 -10.51
C LEU A 63 0.34 1.36 -10.22
N ILE A 64 1.18 1.46 -11.25
CA ILE A 64 2.58 1.89 -11.10
C ILE A 64 2.62 3.30 -10.50
N GLY A 65 1.84 4.24 -11.05
CA GLY A 65 1.75 5.60 -10.52
C GLY A 65 1.27 5.61 -9.06
N TRP A 66 0.27 4.78 -8.73
CA TRP A 66 -0.27 4.71 -7.38
C TRP A 66 0.69 4.09 -6.37
N ASN A 67 1.53 3.16 -6.79
CA ASN A 67 2.62 2.64 -5.96
C ASN A 67 3.57 3.75 -5.54
N VAL A 68 4.00 4.61 -6.49
CA VAL A 68 4.87 5.74 -6.18
C VAL A 68 4.23 6.66 -5.13
N VAL A 69 2.93 6.93 -5.27
CA VAL A 69 2.17 7.70 -4.25
C VAL A 69 2.16 6.98 -2.90
N LEU A 70 1.95 5.66 -2.88
CA LEU A 70 1.98 4.86 -1.65
C LEU A 70 3.36 4.90 -0.96
N PHE A 71 4.46 4.85 -1.73
CA PHE A 71 5.83 4.97 -1.20
C PHE A 71 6.15 6.36 -0.64
N ILE A 72 5.61 7.42 -1.26
CA ILE A 72 5.81 8.80 -0.81
C ILE A 72 4.88 9.15 0.36
N THR A 73 3.78 8.42 0.54
CA THR A 73 2.77 8.66 1.58
C THR A 73 3.35 8.72 3.00
N PRO A 74 4.25 7.82 3.41
CA PRO A 74 4.98 7.95 4.66
C PRO A 74 5.67 9.30 4.78
N LEU A 75 6.50 9.73 3.82
CA LEU A 75 7.19 11.02 3.84
C LEU A 75 6.23 12.20 3.99
N LEU A 76 5.07 12.13 3.33
CA LEU A 76 4.02 13.14 3.46
C LEU A 76 3.39 13.15 4.85
N ILE A 77 3.14 11.98 5.44
CA ILE A 77 2.63 11.85 6.82
C ILE A 77 3.66 12.36 7.84
N LEU A 78 4.94 12.13 7.59
CA LEU A 78 6.05 12.64 8.40
C LEU A 78 6.11 14.17 8.36
N THR A 79 6.02 14.76 7.17
CA THR A 79 6.19 16.21 6.98
C THR A 79 4.93 17.02 7.26
N LYS A 80 3.74 16.46 6.98
CA LYS A 80 2.44 17.10 7.21
C LYS A 80 1.43 16.07 7.70
N TYR A 81 0.84 16.31 8.87
CA TYR A 81 -0.15 15.41 9.46
C TYR A 81 -1.54 15.47 8.76
N LYS A 82 -1.60 15.24 7.45
CA LYS A 82 -2.86 15.16 6.71
C LYS A 82 -3.42 13.74 6.80
N ARG A 83 -4.28 13.53 7.80
CA ARG A 83 -4.95 12.24 8.07
C ARG A 83 -5.59 11.62 6.83
N ILE A 84 -6.17 12.44 5.93
CA ILE A 84 -6.81 12.00 4.69
C ILE A 84 -5.87 11.11 3.85
N VAL A 85 -4.58 11.45 3.76
CA VAL A 85 -3.61 10.73 2.93
C VAL A 85 -3.38 9.31 3.45
N MET A 86 -3.34 9.14 4.78
CA MET A 86 -3.17 7.82 5.41
C MET A 86 -4.38 6.89 5.19
N HIS A 87 -5.56 7.44 4.93
CA HIS A 87 -6.78 6.66 4.69
C HIS A 87 -6.97 6.40 3.18
N ALA A 88 -6.87 7.45 2.37
CA ALA A 88 -7.23 7.38 0.95
C ALA A 88 -6.21 6.61 0.11
N VAL A 89 -4.91 6.83 0.32
CA VAL A 89 -3.90 6.24 -0.57
C VAL A 89 -3.88 4.71 -0.48
N PRO A 90 -3.82 4.08 0.72
CA PRO A 90 -3.87 2.62 0.83
C PRO A 90 -5.18 2.01 0.32
N ALA A 91 -6.31 2.70 0.54
CA ALA A 91 -7.63 2.23 0.08
C ALA A 91 -7.73 2.18 -1.45
N ILE A 92 -7.31 3.26 -2.12
CA ILE A 92 -7.35 3.33 -3.58
C ILE A 92 -6.36 2.33 -4.18
N TYR A 93 -5.17 2.19 -3.59
CA TYR A 93 -4.20 1.17 -4.00
C TYR A 93 -4.79 -0.25 -3.94
N LEU A 94 -5.46 -0.58 -2.83
CA LEU A 94 -6.08 -1.89 -2.66
C LEU A 94 -7.22 -2.13 -3.66
N LEU A 95 -8.06 -1.12 -3.91
CA LEU A 95 -9.12 -1.19 -4.91
C LEU A 95 -8.53 -1.48 -6.30
N LEU A 96 -7.52 -0.71 -6.71
CA LEU A 96 -6.86 -0.88 -8.01
C LEU A 96 -6.21 -2.27 -8.13
N SER A 97 -5.59 -2.76 -7.06
CA SER A 97 -4.91 -4.07 -7.04
C SER A 97 -5.88 -5.23 -7.20
N VAL A 98 -7.03 -5.17 -6.52
CA VAL A 98 -8.08 -6.21 -6.61
C VAL A 98 -8.76 -6.18 -7.98
N VAL A 99 -9.01 -4.99 -8.53
CA VAL A 99 -9.56 -4.85 -9.90
C VAL A 99 -8.57 -5.38 -10.94
N TYR A 100 -7.26 -5.18 -10.73
CA TYR A 100 -6.23 -5.66 -11.65
C TYR A 100 -6.13 -7.18 -11.70
N SER A 101 -6.24 -7.86 -10.57
CA SER A 101 -6.29 -9.32 -10.53
C SER A 101 -6.99 -9.81 -9.28
N ALA A 102 -8.06 -10.59 -9.46
CA ALA A 102 -8.79 -11.19 -8.36
C ALA A 102 -7.92 -12.12 -7.49
N LEU A 103 -6.87 -12.72 -8.07
CA LEU A 103 -5.92 -13.57 -7.37
C LEU A 103 -5.04 -12.80 -6.36
N ILE A 104 -5.01 -11.47 -6.43
CA ILE A 104 -4.29 -10.62 -5.47
C ILE A 104 -5.10 -10.44 -4.18
N ALA A 105 -6.42 -10.67 -4.18
CA ALA A 105 -7.26 -10.43 -3.00
C ALA A 105 -6.79 -11.15 -1.72
N PRO A 106 -6.37 -12.44 -1.74
CA PRO A 106 -5.84 -13.11 -0.55
C PRO A 106 -4.50 -12.52 -0.09
N LEU A 107 -3.67 -12.05 -1.03
CA LEU A 107 -2.38 -11.43 -0.75
C LEU A 107 -2.52 -10.06 -0.06
N CYS A 108 -3.67 -9.41 -0.18
CA CYS A 108 -3.96 -8.15 0.50
C CYS A 108 -4.27 -8.31 2.00
N ILE A 109 -4.46 -9.53 2.52
CA ILE A 109 -4.85 -9.76 3.93
C ILE A 109 -3.81 -9.17 4.92
N PRO A 110 -2.50 -9.44 4.79
CA PRO A 110 -1.50 -8.87 5.70
C PRO A 110 -1.44 -7.34 5.60
N PHE A 111 -1.56 -6.79 4.39
CA PHE A 111 -1.63 -5.35 4.16
C PHE A 111 -2.82 -4.71 4.87
N LEU A 112 -4.02 -5.31 4.73
CA LEU A 112 -5.24 -4.89 5.41
C LEU A 112 -5.09 -4.92 6.94
N ALA A 113 -4.49 -5.97 7.49
CA ALA A 113 -4.28 -6.09 8.93
C ALA A 113 -3.40 -4.95 9.48
N ILE A 114 -2.29 -4.65 8.81
CA ILE A 114 -1.38 -3.55 9.19
C ILE A 114 -2.10 -2.20 9.03
N TRP A 115 -2.85 -2.02 7.95
CA TRP A 115 -3.59 -0.78 7.69
C TRP A 115 -4.66 -0.51 8.75
N ILE A 116 -5.48 -1.52 9.09
CA ILE A 116 -6.50 -1.41 10.14
C ILE A 116 -5.84 -1.13 11.50
N GLY A 117 -4.72 -1.78 11.81
CA GLY A 117 -3.94 -1.50 13.03
C GLY A 117 -3.52 -0.04 13.14
N ALA A 118 -3.02 0.54 12.04
CA ALA A 118 -2.65 1.96 11.98
C ALA A 118 -3.86 2.89 12.22
N LEU A 119 -5.02 2.56 11.65
CA LEU A 119 -6.26 3.34 11.84
C LEU A 119 -6.77 3.29 13.29
N VAL A 120 -6.75 2.11 13.92
CA VAL A 120 -7.13 1.94 15.34
C VAL A 120 -6.19 2.75 16.24
N TYR A 121 -4.88 2.69 15.98
CA TYR A 121 -3.89 3.46 16.72
C TYR A 121 -4.15 4.97 16.64
N LEU A 122 -4.40 5.49 15.44
CA LEU A 122 -4.76 6.90 15.25
C LEU A 122 -6.02 7.31 16.00
N LYS A 123 -7.05 6.45 15.98
CA LYS A 123 -8.31 6.71 16.71
C LYS A 123 -8.06 6.79 18.22
N LYS A 124 -7.21 5.93 18.77
CA LYS A 124 -6.83 5.93 20.20
C LYS A 124 -6.06 7.20 20.57
N GLN A 125 -5.07 7.60 19.76
CA GLN A 125 -4.33 8.85 19.93
C GLN A 125 -5.27 10.07 19.98
N LYS A 126 -6.27 10.14 19.09
CA LYS A 126 -7.26 11.23 19.09
C LYS A 126 -8.11 11.27 20.36
N ARG A 127 -8.43 10.12 20.96
CA ARG A 127 -9.17 10.06 22.24
C ARG A 127 -8.32 10.57 23.39
N LEU A 128 -7.06 10.16 23.48
CA LEU A 128 -6.15 10.65 24.54
C LEU A 128 -6.00 12.17 24.49
N PHE A 129 -5.77 12.74 23.31
CA PHE A 129 -5.63 14.20 23.13
C PHE A 129 -6.90 15.01 23.40
N ARG A 130 -8.08 14.39 23.46
CA ARG A 130 -9.32 15.09 23.85
C ARG A 130 -9.56 15.07 25.36
N LEU A 131 -8.85 14.21 26.08
CA LEU A 131 -9.01 14.00 27.52
C LEU A 131 -7.93 14.72 28.35
N THR A 132 -6.90 15.25 27.69
CA THR A 132 -5.83 16.10 28.23
C THR A 132 -6.02 17.53 27.79
#